data_AF-T1C9D5-F1
#
_entry.id   AF-T1C9D5-F1
#
_cell.length_a   1.000
_cell.length_b   1.000
_cell.length_c   1.000
_cell.angle_alpha   90.00
_cell.angle_beta   90.00
_cell.angle_gamma   90.00
#
_symmetry.space_group_name_H-M   'P 1'
#
loop_
_entity.id
_entity.type
_entity.pdbx_description
1 polymer ?
#
loop_
_entity_poly.entity_id
_entity_poly.type
_entity_poly.pdbx_seq_one_letter_code
_entity_poly.pdbx_strand_id
1 'polypeptide(L)'
;MRALSALIAMPTREVRPATPTRIEPRLGPLDAPKRAPPLLPDGLPHFRAEPRQPGAAATRPPRPLQRARSTAWLRWLLLAILLLLGLVVIAQHRDWFAQLLPSPQLDHVLDQGDRALAQGHLGDAHPPGARQFYEQAARISGDNGRAQAGLQAVGQAELMRARTALAEHKLDATETALKQADALLGGGTELTTLQQQLAQQRARGVQLADLVAHAQQAYATGRLTGANSAAGWYLQVLQADPGNAVARHGLDQVGTALAKQARQALASGDINSARQQVQQIATLLPAQADLPALQAELASSTRAAQQATAHKLAEAASLIAAGHITTPAGASALDVYQQVLQADPGNGAAQAGLAHVAIALMVQAHAQADAGDFSAARQLLDQAATLTPHSVELVAARARLAHAQARASTQPVQSTQPMPAAVSPAQRQQALALVQRAQAASARGDFLLPPGASAFDLYRQALNLDGTSRAAREGLRVLPQLAADATTQALRAGQLDRAGEMLRNYAQLAPGSADLARLQHALGTAWLDLANRDLARGDHAAARSALAQAQRWAPDDARVQALAQGLGGG
;
A
#
# COMPACT_ATOMS: atom_id res chain seq x y z
N MET A 1 -12.22 -47.74 -47.11
CA MET A 1 -11.01 -48.14 -46.36
C MET A 1 -11.22 -47.70 -44.91
N ARG A 2 -11.57 -48.63 -44.01
CA ARG A 2 -10.70 -49.10 -42.91
C ARG A 2 -10.13 -47.95 -42.07
N ALA A 3 -10.65 -47.78 -40.84
CA ALA A 3 -9.94 -48.07 -39.58
C ALA A 3 -9.27 -46.77 -39.04
N LEU A 4 -9.20 -46.41 -37.76
CA LEU A 4 -9.38 -47.07 -36.47
C LEU A 4 -9.64 -45.95 -35.44
N SER A 5 -10.55 -46.19 -34.49
CA SER A 5 -10.74 -45.38 -33.29
C SER A 5 -9.74 -45.78 -32.20
N ALA A 6 -9.05 -44.81 -31.60
CA ALA A 6 -8.35 -44.90 -30.31
C ALA A 6 -8.18 -43.45 -29.78
N LEU A 7 -8.93 -43.01 -28.77
CA LEU A 7 -8.66 -43.14 -27.33
C LEU A 7 -7.33 -42.47 -26.90
N ILE A 8 -7.41 -41.26 -26.36
CA ILE A 8 -6.64 -40.74 -25.19
C ILE A 8 -7.51 -39.62 -24.59
N ALA A 9 -8.10 -39.89 -23.43
CA ALA A 9 -8.71 -38.89 -22.57
C ALA A 9 -7.67 -38.47 -21.53
N MET A 10 -7.41 -37.17 -21.39
CA MET A 10 -6.63 -36.58 -20.30
C MET A 10 -7.49 -35.55 -19.56
N PRO A 11 -7.38 -35.47 -18.22
CA PRO A 11 -8.38 -34.83 -17.37
C PRO A 11 -8.21 -33.30 -17.31
N THR A 12 -9.34 -32.61 -17.37
CA THR A 12 -9.48 -31.18 -17.03
C THR A 12 -9.29 -30.98 -15.53
N ARG A 13 -8.30 -30.17 -15.15
CA ARG A 13 -8.06 -29.76 -13.76
C ARG A 13 -9.01 -28.61 -13.41
N GLU A 14 -10.16 -28.93 -12.83
CA GLU A 14 -11.05 -27.96 -12.19
C GLU A 14 -10.38 -27.41 -10.92
N VAL A 15 -10.22 -26.09 -10.87
CA VAL A 15 -9.86 -25.35 -9.64
C VAL A 15 -11.16 -25.02 -8.91
N ARG A 16 -11.41 -25.67 -7.79
CA ARG A 16 -12.52 -25.34 -6.87
C ARG A 16 -12.09 -24.24 -5.87
N PRO A 17 -12.99 -23.30 -5.52
CA PRO A 17 -12.72 -22.30 -4.48
C PRO A 17 -12.83 -22.91 -3.07
N ALA A 18 -12.01 -22.39 -2.16
CA ALA A 18 -11.93 -22.81 -0.76
C ALA A 18 -13.17 -22.35 0.05
N THR A 19 -13.79 -23.28 0.77
CA THR A 19 -14.83 -23.04 1.78
C THR A 19 -14.22 -22.84 3.18
N PRO A 20 -14.80 -21.96 4.03
CA PRO A 20 -14.33 -21.73 5.39
C PRO A 20 -14.68 -22.90 6.33
N THR A 21 -13.71 -23.33 7.14
CA THR A 21 -13.86 -24.37 8.15
C THR A 21 -14.58 -23.84 9.39
N ARG A 22 -15.85 -24.21 9.54
CA ARG A 22 -16.62 -24.09 10.79
C ARG A 22 -16.34 -25.34 11.65
N ILE A 23 -15.84 -25.15 12.86
CA ILE A 23 -15.58 -26.22 13.83
C ILE A 23 -16.80 -26.30 14.76
N GLU A 24 -17.61 -27.35 14.61
CA GLU A 24 -18.63 -27.74 15.59
C GLU A 24 -18.06 -28.81 16.53
N PRO A 25 -18.32 -28.75 17.86
CA PRO A 25 -17.95 -29.81 18.78
C PRO A 25 -18.95 -30.98 18.69
N ARG A 26 -18.47 -32.17 18.31
CA ARG A 26 -19.22 -33.43 18.44
C ARG A 26 -19.20 -33.90 19.89
N LEU A 27 -20.38 -34.12 20.46
CA LEU A 27 -20.57 -34.90 21.69
C LEU A 27 -20.30 -36.38 21.41
N GLY A 28 -19.30 -36.95 22.08
CA GLY A 28 -19.02 -38.39 22.13
C GLY A 28 -19.67 -39.06 23.35
N PRO A 29 -19.82 -40.40 23.34
CA PRO A 29 -20.76 -41.11 24.19
C PRO A 29 -20.35 -41.18 25.66
N LEU A 30 -21.34 -41.00 26.54
CA LEU A 30 -21.28 -41.31 27.97
C LEU A 30 -21.47 -42.82 28.13
N ASP A 31 -20.39 -43.54 28.40
CA ASP A 31 -20.38 -44.73 29.28
C ASP A 31 -18.99 -45.39 29.26
N ALA A 32 -18.14 -45.00 30.21
CA ALA A 32 -17.01 -45.80 30.67
C ALA A 32 -16.50 -45.28 32.04
N PRO A 33 -16.34 -46.15 33.06
CA PRO A 33 -15.83 -45.73 34.36
C PRO A 33 -14.33 -45.39 34.27
N LYS A 34 -13.98 -44.16 34.67
CA LYS A 34 -12.59 -43.67 34.74
C LYS A 34 -11.80 -44.41 35.82
N ARG A 35 -10.73 -45.09 35.40
CA ARG A 35 -9.57 -45.47 36.23
C ARG A 35 -8.77 -44.22 36.61
N ALA A 36 -8.30 -44.17 37.85
CA ALA A 36 -7.44 -43.11 38.38
C ALA A 36 -5.97 -43.23 37.86
N PRO A 37 -5.25 -42.11 37.68
CA PRO A 37 -3.83 -42.09 37.29
C PRO A 37 -2.87 -42.33 38.47
N PRO A 38 -1.60 -42.69 38.24
CA PRO A 38 -0.63 -42.98 39.30
C PRO A 38 -0.02 -41.69 39.89
N LEU A 39 0.21 -41.69 41.20
CA LEU A 39 0.91 -40.64 41.95
C LEU A 39 2.39 -41.01 42.08
N LEU A 40 3.27 -40.05 41.76
CA LEU A 40 4.68 -40.02 42.15
C LEU A 40 4.81 -39.46 43.59
N PRO A 41 5.91 -39.75 44.33
CA PRO A 41 5.92 -39.73 45.78
C PRO A 41 6.50 -38.43 46.34
N ASP A 42 5.82 -37.81 47.31
CA ASP A 42 6.39 -36.74 48.14
C ASP A 42 6.48 -37.22 49.60
N GLY A 43 7.72 -37.19 50.11
CA GLY A 43 8.11 -37.73 51.40
C GLY A 43 7.66 -36.89 52.59
N LEU A 44 6.71 -37.42 53.35
CA LEU A 44 6.40 -37.00 54.72
C LEU A 44 6.13 -38.22 55.62
N PRO A 45 6.48 -38.15 56.93
CA PRO A 45 6.65 -39.31 57.80
C PRO A 45 5.35 -39.98 58.28
N HIS A 46 5.38 -41.32 58.40
CA HIS A 46 4.25 -42.16 58.81
C HIS A 46 4.07 -42.22 60.33
N PHE A 47 2.86 -41.91 60.82
CA PHE A 47 2.40 -42.31 62.15
C PHE A 47 1.67 -43.66 62.07
N ARG A 48 2.10 -44.61 62.89
CA ARG A 48 1.61 -45.99 62.95
C ARG A 48 0.53 -46.10 64.04
N ALA A 49 -0.72 -46.33 63.65
CA ALA A 49 -1.79 -46.72 64.56
C ALA A 49 -2.00 -48.25 64.44
N GLU A 50 -1.79 -48.97 65.52
CA GLU A 50 -2.02 -50.42 65.63
C GLU A 50 -3.52 -50.77 65.62
N PRO A 51 -3.92 -51.93 65.04
CA PRO A 51 -5.30 -52.39 65.04
C PRO A 51 -5.62 -53.24 66.28
N ARG A 52 -6.76 -52.98 66.93
CA ARG A 52 -7.32 -53.89 67.94
C ARG A 52 -8.06 -55.06 67.27
N GLN A 53 -7.62 -56.27 67.57
CA GLN A 53 -8.32 -57.52 67.26
C GLN A 53 -9.41 -57.87 68.30
N PRO A 54 -10.43 -58.64 67.91
CA PRO A 54 -11.50 -59.14 68.78
C PRO A 54 -11.21 -60.58 69.28
N GLY A 55 -11.76 -60.96 70.44
CA GLY A 55 -12.04 -62.37 70.75
C GLY A 55 -11.75 -62.89 72.16
N ALA A 56 -12.83 -62.99 72.95
CA ALA A 56 -13.25 -64.14 73.78
C ALA A 56 -12.41 -64.76 74.95
N ALA A 57 -13.20 -65.14 75.97
CA ALA A 57 -13.10 -66.30 76.87
C ALA A 57 -12.50 -66.16 78.29
N ALA A 58 -13.45 -65.98 79.24
CA ALA A 58 -13.60 -66.53 80.58
C ALA A 58 -12.44 -67.23 81.34
N THR A 59 -12.25 -66.83 82.61
CA THR A 59 -12.28 -67.72 83.80
C THR A 59 -12.53 -66.90 85.10
N ARG A 60 -13.23 -67.52 86.06
CA ARG A 60 -13.57 -67.11 87.46
C ARG A 60 -12.78 -68.03 88.43
N PRO A 61 -12.88 -67.98 89.79
CA PRO A 61 -13.33 -66.99 90.81
C PRO A 61 -12.20 -66.83 91.93
N PRO A 62 -12.37 -66.41 93.23
CA PRO A 62 -13.59 -66.23 94.04
C PRO A 62 -13.72 -65.03 95.01
N ARG A 63 -14.94 -65.02 95.60
CA ARG A 63 -15.67 -64.15 96.54
C ARG A 63 -15.10 -64.15 97.99
N PRO A 64 -15.44 -63.19 98.90
CA PRO A 64 -16.72 -63.23 99.68
C PRO A 64 -17.45 -61.91 100.03
N LEU A 65 -18.79 -62.06 100.13
CA LEU A 65 -19.78 -61.64 101.14
C LEU A 65 -20.28 -60.19 101.40
N GLN A 66 -21.62 -60.06 101.20
CA GLN A 66 -22.66 -59.32 101.98
C GLN A 66 -22.65 -57.76 101.95
N ARG A 67 -23.75 -56.99 101.92
CA ARG A 67 -25.19 -57.19 102.26
C ARG A 67 -26.04 -55.98 101.74
N ALA A 68 -27.35 -56.24 101.61
CA ALA A 68 -28.53 -55.35 101.79
C ALA A 68 -28.91 -54.25 100.76
N ARG A 69 -30.21 -54.27 100.41
CA ARG A 69 -31.01 -53.39 99.52
C ARG A 69 -31.24 -52.00 100.11
N SER A 70 -31.30 -50.96 99.25
CA SER A 70 -32.50 -50.12 98.97
C SER A 70 -32.15 -48.70 98.48
N THR A 71 -33.07 -48.09 97.71
CA THR A 71 -33.19 -46.64 97.35
C THR A 71 -32.45 -46.05 96.13
N ALA A 72 -32.51 -46.69 94.95
CA ALA A 72 -32.04 -46.10 93.68
C ALA A 72 -32.99 -45.04 93.04
N TRP A 73 -34.27 -45.01 93.40
CA TRP A 73 -35.25 -44.03 92.87
C TRP A 73 -35.03 -42.62 93.44
N LEU A 74 -34.65 -42.47 94.72
CA LEU A 74 -34.46 -41.14 95.31
C LEU A 74 -33.39 -40.30 94.60
N ARG A 75 -32.35 -40.93 94.01
CA ARG A 75 -31.30 -40.21 93.27
C ARG A 75 -31.81 -39.58 91.98
N TRP A 76 -32.72 -40.25 91.26
CA TRP A 76 -33.36 -39.69 90.06
C TRP A 76 -34.39 -38.62 90.40
N LEU A 77 -35.09 -38.76 91.54
CA LEU A 77 -36.03 -37.75 92.02
C LEU A 77 -35.31 -36.46 92.46
N LEU A 78 -34.17 -36.59 93.16
CA LEU A 78 -33.33 -35.46 93.54
C LEU A 78 -32.71 -34.75 92.33
N LEU A 79 -32.30 -35.50 91.31
CA LEU A 79 -31.75 -34.93 90.08
C LEU A 79 -32.84 -34.19 89.29
N ALA A 80 -34.05 -34.76 89.21
CA ALA A 80 -35.20 -34.09 88.59
C ALA A 80 -35.59 -32.81 89.35
N ILE A 81 -35.60 -32.84 90.70
CA ILE A 81 -35.90 -31.66 91.53
C ILE A 81 -34.80 -30.61 91.38
N LEU A 82 -33.52 -30.97 91.35
CA LEU A 82 -32.42 -30.03 91.10
C LEU A 82 -32.49 -29.40 89.71
N LEU A 83 -32.89 -30.17 88.70
CA LEU A 83 -33.03 -29.68 87.33
C LEU A 83 -34.25 -28.76 87.21
N LEU A 84 -35.35 -29.07 87.91
CA LEU A 84 -36.56 -28.26 87.97
C LEU A 84 -36.33 -26.99 88.81
N LEU A 85 -35.58 -27.07 89.91
CA LEU A 85 -35.15 -25.93 90.72
C LEU A 85 -34.18 -25.04 89.94
N GLY A 86 -33.25 -25.63 89.17
CA GLY A 86 -32.40 -24.91 88.24
C GLY A 86 -33.22 -24.18 87.17
N LEU A 87 -34.25 -24.81 86.61
CA LEU A 87 -35.18 -24.21 85.65
C LEU A 87 -36.01 -23.08 86.27
N VAL A 88 -36.43 -23.22 87.54
CA VAL A 88 -37.16 -22.19 88.29
C VAL A 88 -36.25 -21.00 88.63
N VAL A 89 -35.00 -21.24 89.03
CA VAL A 89 -33.99 -20.19 89.28
C VAL A 89 -33.65 -19.45 87.98
N ILE A 90 -33.50 -20.16 86.85
CA ILE A 90 -33.33 -19.54 85.53
C ILE A 90 -34.57 -18.73 85.12
N ALA A 91 -35.78 -19.21 85.45
CA ALA A 91 -37.01 -18.49 85.15
C ALA A 91 -37.24 -17.25 86.05
N GLN A 92 -36.78 -17.27 87.31
CA GLN A 92 -36.84 -16.13 88.24
C GLN A 92 -35.76 -15.08 87.98
N HIS A 93 -34.59 -15.50 87.49
CA HIS A 93 -33.45 -14.61 87.20
C HIS A 93 -33.16 -14.50 85.70
N ARG A 94 -34.21 -14.38 84.88
CA ARG A 94 -34.09 -14.20 83.42
C ARG A 94 -33.23 -12.98 83.03
N ASP A 95 -33.34 -11.89 83.78
CA ASP A 95 -32.61 -10.65 83.49
C ASP A 95 -31.12 -10.71 83.85
N TRP A 96 -30.74 -11.56 84.80
CA TRP A 96 -29.35 -11.75 85.21
C TRP A 96 -28.61 -12.71 84.28
N PHE A 97 -29.26 -13.80 83.84
CA PHE A 97 -28.69 -14.70 82.83
C PHE A 97 -28.65 -14.08 81.43
N ALA A 98 -29.56 -13.16 81.10
CA ALA A 98 -29.51 -12.40 79.84
C ALA A 98 -28.24 -11.55 79.68
N GLN A 99 -27.53 -11.24 80.77
CA GLN A 99 -26.24 -10.52 80.74
C GLN A 99 -25.03 -11.44 80.53
N LEU A 100 -25.19 -12.76 80.65
CA LEU A 100 -24.13 -13.76 80.43
C LEU A 100 -24.22 -14.49 79.08
N LEU A 101 -25.31 -14.31 78.31
CA LEU A 101 -25.45 -14.91 76.97
C LEU A 101 -25.07 -13.88 75.88
N PRO A 102 -24.31 -14.27 74.83
CA PRO A 102 -24.09 -13.44 73.66
C PRO A 102 -25.41 -12.95 73.08
N SER A 103 -25.55 -11.64 72.85
CA SER A 103 -26.80 -11.03 72.36
C SER A 103 -27.11 -11.54 70.94
N PRO A 104 -28.16 -12.37 70.73
CA PRO A 104 -28.43 -13.05 69.46
C PRO A 104 -28.76 -12.09 68.29
N GLN A 105 -29.11 -10.84 68.61
CA GLN A 105 -29.37 -9.80 67.63
C GLN A 105 -28.08 -9.32 66.93
N LEU A 106 -26.95 -9.25 67.64
CA LEU A 106 -25.68 -8.81 67.08
C LEU A 106 -25.10 -9.86 66.13
N ASP A 107 -25.12 -11.13 66.55
CA ASP A 107 -24.67 -12.25 65.72
C ASP A 107 -25.53 -12.37 64.45
N HIS A 108 -26.84 -12.13 64.56
CA HIS A 108 -27.72 -12.16 63.39
C HIS A 108 -27.40 -11.05 62.37
N VAL A 109 -27.10 -9.83 62.83
CA VAL A 109 -26.72 -8.71 61.96
C VAL A 109 -25.36 -8.95 61.29
N LEU A 110 -24.39 -9.51 62.03
CA LEU A 110 -23.09 -9.88 61.46
C LEU A 110 -23.21 -11.00 60.41
N ASP A 111 -24.02 -12.03 60.67
CA ASP A 111 -24.28 -13.11 59.70
C ASP A 111 -25.00 -12.62 58.43
N GLN A 112 -25.85 -11.59 58.56
CA GLN A 112 -26.47 -10.92 57.42
C GLN A 112 -25.45 -10.12 56.62
N GLY A 113 -24.53 -9.41 57.31
CA GLY A 113 -23.39 -8.73 56.70
C GLY A 113 -22.48 -9.67 55.93
N ASP A 114 -22.09 -10.81 56.53
CA ASP A 114 -21.24 -11.83 55.91
C ASP A 114 -21.87 -12.40 54.63
N ARG A 115 -23.19 -12.65 54.66
CA ARG A 115 -23.95 -13.11 53.49
C ARG A 115 -24.03 -12.06 52.40
N ALA A 116 -24.28 -10.80 52.75
CA ALA A 116 -24.33 -9.70 51.79
C ALA A 116 -22.96 -9.47 51.13
N LEU A 117 -21.87 -9.58 51.91
CA LEU A 117 -20.50 -9.48 51.42
C LEU A 117 -20.18 -10.63 50.45
N ALA A 118 -20.53 -11.86 50.80
CA ALA A 118 -20.34 -13.03 49.95
C ALA A 118 -21.12 -12.95 48.62
N GLN A 119 -22.24 -12.23 48.60
CA GLN A 119 -23.04 -11.98 47.41
C GLN A 119 -22.55 -10.78 46.57
N GLY A 120 -21.55 -10.03 47.05
CA GLY A 120 -21.06 -8.81 46.40
C GLY A 120 -22.00 -7.60 46.57
N HIS A 121 -22.96 -7.66 47.49
CA HIS A 121 -23.83 -6.54 47.85
C HIS A 121 -23.13 -5.66 48.89
N LEU A 122 -22.28 -4.74 48.42
CA LEU A 122 -21.38 -3.97 49.28
C LEU A 122 -21.94 -2.63 49.78
N GLY A 123 -22.81 -1.98 49.00
CA GLY A 123 -23.21 -0.57 49.19
C GLY A 123 -24.62 -0.34 49.76
N ASP A 124 -25.08 0.91 49.68
CA ASP A 124 -26.36 1.38 50.26
C ASP A 124 -27.61 1.07 49.42
N ALA A 125 -27.51 0.12 48.49
CA ALA A 125 -28.64 -0.30 47.67
C ALA A 125 -29.70 -0.98 48.55
N HIS A 126 -30.96 -1.01 48.08
CA HIS A 126 -31.99 -1.86 48.68
C HIS A 126 -32.04 -3.19 47.90
N PRO A 127 -31.94 -4.35 48.56
CA PRO A 127 -31.84 -4.58 50.02
C PRO A 127 -30.47 -4.17 50.63
N PRO A 128 -30.41 -3.90 51.96
CA PRO A 128 -29.24 -3.38 52.65
C PRO A 128 -27.96 -4.15 52.32
N GLY A 129 -26.88 -3.45 51.97
CA GLY A 129 -25.60 -4.08 51.71
C GLY A 129 -24.82 -4.40 52.98
N ALA A 130 -23.75 -5.16 52.79
CA ALA A 130 -22.83 -5.60 53.84
C ALA A 130 -22.33 -4.45 54.72
N ARG A 131 -22.03 -3.29 54.11
CA ARG A 131 -21.62 -2.07 54.82
C ARG A 131 -22.62 -1.67 55.91
N GLN A 132 -23.91 -1.59 55.57
CA GLN A 132 -24.95 -1.12 56.49
C GLN A 132 -25.12 -2.06 57.68
N PHE A 133 -25.05 -3.38 57.44
CA PHE A 133 -25.09 -4.38 58.50
C PHE A 133 -23.89 -4.27 59.45
N TYR A 134 -22.67 -4.13 58.93
CA TYR A 134 -21.49 -3.97 59.80
C TYR A 134 -21.45 -2.60 60.51
N GLU A 135 -21.90 -1.51 59.88
CA GLU A 135 -22.06 -0.21 60.54
C GLU A 135 -23.10 -0.26 61.65
N GLN A 136 -24.22 -0.96 61.43
CA GLN A 136 -25.24 -1.20 62.45
C GLN A 136 -24.65 -2.03 63.61
N ALA A 137 -23.91 -3.09 63.32
CA ALA A 137 -23.22 -3.90 64.33
C ALA A 137 -22.21 -3.07 65.14
N ALA A 138 -21.47 -2.16 64.49
CA ALA A 138 -20.53 -1.24 65.15
C ALA A 138 -21.23 -0.20 66.05
N ARG A 139 -22.45 0.23 65.70
CA ARG A 139 -23.27 1.12 66.56
C ARG A 139 -23.83 0.41 67.79
N ILE A 140 -24.14 -0.89 67.67
CA ILE A 140 -24.63 -1.72 68.78
C ILE A 140 -23.50 -2.00 69.79
N SER A 141 -22.28 -2.24 69.30
CA SER A 141 -21.10 -2.44 70.14
C SER A 141 -19.87 -1.79 69.51
N GLY A 142 -19.45 -0.64 70.07
CA GLY A 142 -18.39 0.22 69.54
C GLY A 142 -16.97 -0.39 69.55
N ASP A 143 -16.75 -1.48 70.29
CA ASP A 143 -15.47 -2.19 70.37
C ASP A 143 -15.56 -3.64 69.84
N ASN A 144 -16.36 -3.85 68.80
CA ASN A 144 -16.51 -5.17 68.19
C ASN A 144 -15.50 -5.39 67.05
N GLY A 145 -14.43 -6.13 67.32
CA GLY A 145 -13.41 -6.49 66.35
C GLY A 145 -13.95 -7.22 65.09
N ARG A 146 -15.06 -7.98 65.19
CA ARG A 146 -15.67 -8.64 64.01
C ARG A 146 -16.38 -7.63 63.10
N ALA A 147 -17.06 -6.63 63.66
CA ALA A 147 -17.68 -5.57 62.86
C ALA A 147 -16.63 -4.71 62.15
N GLN A 148 -15.52 -4.38 62.82
CA GLN A 148 -14.39 -3.67 62.22
C GLN A 148 -13.71 -4.49 61.11
N ALA A 149 -13.49 -5.79 61.33
CA ALA A 149 -12.96 -6.70 60.31
C ALA A 149 -13.91 -6.82 59.10
N GLY A 150 -15.22 -6.86 59.34
CA GLY A 150 -16.24 -6.84 58.29
C GLY A 150 -16.21 -5.56 57.46
N LEU A 151 -16.13 -4.38 58.10
CA LEU A 151 -15.99 -3.10 57.40
C LEU A 151 -14.70 -3.01 56.57
N GLN A 152 -13.58 -3.52 57.10
CA GLN A 152 -12.33 -3.63 56.34
C GLN A 152 -12.47 -4.57 55.13
N ALA A 153 -13.14 -5.71 55.30
CA ALA A 153 -13.41 -6.64 54.20
C ALA A 153 -14.30 -6.03 53.11
N VAL A 154 -15.33 -5.26 53.49
CA VAL A 154 -16.15 -4.47 52.55
C VAL A 154 -15.30 -3.43 51.82
N GLY A 155 -14.43 -2.70 52.54
CA GLY A 155 -13.51 -1.74 51.93
C GLY A 155 -12.56 -2.37 50.91
N GLN A 156 -12.01 -3.55 51.21
CA GLN A 156 -11.20 -4.32 50.26
C GLN A 156 -12.00 -4.80 49.04
N ALA A 157 -13.25 -5.21 49.25
CA ALA A 157 -14.14 -5.60 48.16
C ALA A 157 -14.48 -4.39 47.24
N GLU A 158 -14.67 -3.19 47.81
CA GLU A 158 -14.85 -1.96 47.01
C GLU A 158 -13.57 -1.56 46.26
N LEU A 159 -12.37 -1.80 46.80
CA LEU A 159 -11.12 -1.63 46.04
C LEU A 159 -11.05 -2.57 44.84
N MET A 160 -11.46 -3.83 45.01
CA MET A 160 -11.55 -4.79 43.91
C MET A 160 -12.56 -4.35 42.85
N ARG A 161 -13.71 -3.82 43.27
CA ARG A 161 -14.71 -3.23 42.35
C ARG A 161 -14.17 -1.99 41.63
N ALA A 162 -13.42 -1.14 42.31
CA ALA A 162 -12.77 0.01 41.71
C ALA A 162 -11.76 -0.42 40.64
N ARG A 163 -10.96 -1.45 40.93
CA ARG A 163 -10.00 -2.06 39.97
C ARG A 163 -10.69 -2.60 38.73
N THR A 164 -11.76 -3.37 38.89
CA THR A 164 -12.50 -3.93 37.74
C THR A 164 -13.16 -2.83 36.93
N ALA A 165 -13.81 -1.86 37.59
CA ALA A 165 -14.39 -0.70 36.91
C ALA A 165 -13.33 0.13 36.15
N LEU A 166 -12.13 0.29 36.73
CA LEU A 166 -11.03 1.02 36.11
C LEU A 166 -10.48 0.27 34.88
N ALA A 167 -10.38 -1.06 34.97
CA ALA A 167 -10.00 -1.92 33.85
C ALA A 167 -11.03 -1.89 32.71
N GLU A 168 -12.31 -1.69 33.04
CA GLU A 168 -13.41 -1.52 32.09
C GLU A 168 -13.59 -0.07 31.59
N HIS A 169 -12.68 0.85 31.96
CA HIS A 169 -12.76 2.29 31.65
C HIS A 169 -14.02 3.00 32.18
N LYS A 170 -14.68 2.45 33.20
CA LYS A 170 -15.87 3.05 33.85
C LYS A 170 -15.46 4.02 34.96
N LEU A 171 -14.91 5.17 34.57
CA LEU A 171 -14.28 6.14 35.48
C LEU A 171 -15.18 6.61 36.64
N ASP A 172 -16.48 6.82 36.39
CA ASP A 172 -17.41 7.28 37.42
C ASP A 172 -17.77 6.19 38.43
N ALA A 173 -17.86 4.94 37.97
CA ALA A 173 -18.05 3.78 38.84
C ALA A 173 -16.79 3.54 39.68
N THR A 174 -15.60 3.68 39.08
CA THR A 174 -14.32 3.64 39.80
C THR A 174 -14.25 4.72 40.87
N GLU A 175 -14.61 5.97 40.57
CA GLU A 175 -14.60 7.06 41.55
C GLU A 175 -15.53 6.76 42.72
N THR A 176 -16.74 6.28 42.44
CA THR A 176 -17.73 5.93 43.46
C THR A 176 -17.20 4.84 44.40
N ALA A 177 -16.65 3.77 43.84
CA ALA A 177 -16.06 2.67 44.61
C ALA A 177 -14.82 3.11 45.40
N LEU A 178 -13.95 3.97 44.83
CA LEU A 178 -12.79 4.52 45.54
C LEU A 178 -13.20 5.42 46.72
N LYS A 179 -14.23 6.26 46.56
CA LYS A 179 -14.77 7.08 47.67
C LYS A 179 -15.33 6.21 48.79
N GLN A 180 -15.98 5.10 48.45
CA GLN A 180 -16.51 4.15 49.44
C GLN A 180 -15.39 3.39 50.15
N ALA A 181 -14.38 2.93 49.42
CA ALA A 181 -13.20 2.29 50.00
C ALA A 181 -12.40 3.24 50.90
N ASP A 182 -12.22 4.50 50.51
CA ASP A 182 -11.54 5.54 51.31
C ASP A 182 -12.24 5.75 52.66
N ALA A 183 -13.57 5.87 52.66
CA ALA A 183 -14.36 6.05 53.88
C ALA A 183 -14.28 4.87 54.86
N LEU A 184 -14.04 3.65 54.38
CA LEU A 184 -14.00 2.43 55.20
C LEU A 184 -12.59 2.05 55.65
N LEU A 185 -11.58 2.29 54.81
CA LEU A 185 -10.20 1.89 55.07
C LEU A 185 -9.34 3.02 55.66
N GLY A 186 -9.78 4.28 55.54
CA GLY A 186 -9.04 5.44 56.04
C GLY A 186 -7.73 5.70 55.30
N GLY A 187 -7.57 5.16 54.09
CA GLY A 187 -6.39 5.32 53.25
C GLY A 187 -5.69 4.01 52.86
N GLY A 188 -4.51 4.14 52.24
CA GLY A 188 -3.68 3.00 51.83
C GLY A 188 -2.89 3.27 50.55
N THR A 189 -1.78 2.56 50.35
CA THR A 189 -0.95 2.68 49.14
C THR A 189 -1.70 2.25 47.89
N GLU A 190 -2.51 1.19 47.99
CA GLU A 190 -3.35 0.69 46.90
C GLU A 190 -4.41 1.69 46.46
N LEU A 191 -5.16 2.25 47.43
CA LEU A 191 -6.17 3.28 47.18
C LEU A 191 -5.56 4.51 46.49
N THR A 192 -4.41 4.99 47.01
CA THR A 192 -3.69 6.14 46.44
C THR A 192 -3.25 5.86 45.01
N THR A 193 -2.75 4.64 44.73
CA THR A 193 -2.33 4.23 43.39
C THR A 193 -3.51 4.24 42.41
N LEU A 194 -4.66 3.70 42.81
CA LEU A 194 -5.86 3.68 41.96
C LEU A 194 -6.43 5.08 41.73
N GLN A 195 -6.40 5.96 42.74
CA GLN A 195 -6.80 7.37 42.62
C GLN A 195 -5.89 8.12 41.63
N GLN A 196 -4.57 7.91 41.69
CA GLN A 196 -3.62 8.50 40.74
C GLN A 196 -3.85 7.98 39.32
N GLN A 197 -4.09 6.69 39.14
CA GLN A 197 -4.41 6.10 37.84
C GLN A 197 -5.70 6.66 37.25
N LEU A 198 -6.76 6.80 38.06
CA LEU A 198 -8.02 7.44 37.66
C LEU A 198 -7.80 8.90 37.23
N ALA A 199 -7.05 9.67 38.02
CA ALA A 199 -6.72 11.05 37.69
C ALA A 199 -5.94 11.17 36.37
N GLN A 200 -4.96 10.28 36.15
CA GLN A 200 -4.19 10.23 34.92
C GLN A 200 -5.06 9.88 33.70
N GLN A 201 -5.97 8.90 33.84
CA GLN A 201 -6.91 8.55 32.75
C GLN A 201 -7.86 9.69 32.42
N ARG A 202 -8.36 10.42 33.43
CA ARG A 202 -9.20 11.61 33.23
C ARG A 202 -8.45 12.75 32.54
N ALA A 203 -7.23 13.04 32.99
CA ALA A 203 -6.39 14.06 32.38
C ALA A 203 -6.13 13.76 30.89
N ARG A 204 -5.88 12.49 30.55
CA ARG A 204 -5.76 12.05 29.14
C ARG A 204 -7.06 12.24 28.37
N GLY A 205 -8.22 11.90 28.95
CA GLY A 205 -9.53 12.10 28.31
C GLY A 205 -9.81 13.57 27.98
N VAL A 206 -9.48 14.49 28.89
CA VAL A 206 -9.61 15.94 28.66
C VAL A 206 -8.66 16.40 27.55
N GLN A 207 -7.38 15.99 27.59
CA GLN A 207 -6.41 16.33 26.54
C GLN A 207 -6.85 15.84 25.16
N LEU A 208 -7.41 14.63 25.06
CA LEU A 208 -7.94 14.11 23.79
C LEU A 208 -9.16 14.91 23.31
N ALA A 209 -10.06 15.32 24.22
CA ALA A 209 -11.20 16.17 23.89
C ALA A 209 -10.74 17.55 23.38
N ASP A 210 -9.72 18.14 24.00
CA ASP A 210 -9.14 19.40 23.54
C ASP A 210 -8.53 19.25 22.15
N LEU A 211 -7.76 18.19 21.87
CA LEU A 211 -7.20 17.92 20.54
C LEU A 211 -8.30 17.76 19.48
N VAL A 212 -9.39 17.06 19.81
CA VAL A 212 -10.56 16.95 18.92
C VAL A 212 -11.19 18.32 18.65
N ALA A 213 -11.31 19.18 19.66
CA ALA A 213 -11.83 20.55 19.46
C ALA A 213 -10.93 21.38 18.54
N HIS A 214 -9.61 21.30 18.70
CA HIS A 214 -8.65 21.94 17.79
C HIS A 214 -8.78 21.40 16.35
N ALA A 215 -8.98 20.09 16.19
CA ALA A 215 -9.21 19.47 14.89
C ALA A 215 -10.48 19.99 14.20
N GLN A 216 -11.58 20.08 14.95
CA GLN A 216 -12.87 20.60 14.46
C GLN A 216 -12.77 22.07 14.07
N GLN A 217 -12.07 22.89 14.87
CA GLN A 217 -11.83 24.29 14.53
C GLN A 217 -10.95 24.43 13.27
N ALA A 218 -9.89 23.63 13.17
CA ALA A 218 -9.04 23.61 11.97
C ALA A 218 -9.86 23.23 10.72
N TYR A 219 -10.75 22.25 10.83
CA TYR A 219 -11.67 21.86 9.76
C TYR A 219 -12.60 23.00 9.36
N ALA A 220 -13.24 23.66 10.34
CA ALA A 220 -14.14 24.79 10.10
C ALA A 220 -13.44 25.98 9.42
N THR A 221 -12.15 26.19 9.70
CA THR A 221 -11.33 27.23 9.04
C THR A 221 -10.73 26.78 7.69
N GLY A 222 -11.05 25.59 7.21
CA GLY A 222 -10.56 25.05 5.94
C GLY A 222 -9.10 24.55 5.96
N ARG A 223 -8.48 24.47 7.14
CA ARG A 223 -7.12 23.93 7.31
C ARG A 223 -7.17 22.40 7.41
N LEU A 224 -7.24 21.74 6.25
CA LEU A 224 -7.46 20.30 6.13
C LEU A 224 -6.17 19.46 6.29
N THR A 225 -5.04 19.92 5.74
CA THR A 225 -3.75 19.18 5.73
C THR A 225 -2.60 19.99 6.38
N GLY A 226 -1.55 19.28 6.82
CA GLY A 226 -0.38 19.84 7.52
C GLY A 226 -0.31 19.47 9.01
N ALA A 227 0.74 19.92 9.71
CA ALA A 227 0.99 19.55 11.11
C ALA A 227 -0.09 20.07 12.09
N ASN A 228 -0.53 21.32 11.92
CA ASN A 228 -1.54 21.97 12.76
C ASN A 228 -2.91 22.06 12.06
N SER A 229 -3.29 20.96 11.39
CA SER A 229 -4.48 20.86 10.56
C SER A 229 -5.50 19.89 11.15
N ALA A 230 -6.72 19.87 10.58
CA ALA A 230 -7.74 18.92 10.97
C ALA A 230 -7.25 17.47 10.89
N ALA A 231 -6.60 17.08 9.79
CA ALA A 231 -6.02 15.74 9.65
C ALA A 231 -4.93 15.47 10.71
N GLY A 232 -4.03 16.44 10.91
CA GLY A 232 -2.92 16.31 11.87
C GLY A 232 -3.40 16.06 13.30
N TRP A 233 -4.35 16.88 13.77
CA TRP A 233 -4.91 16.75 15.11
C TRP A 233 -5.70 15.45 15.29
N TYR A 234 -6.54 15.05 14.33
CA TYR A 234 -7.25 13.77 14.44
C TYR A 234 -6.31 12.56 14.39
N LEU A 235 -5.24 12.60 13.59
CA LEU A 235 -4.23 11.55 13.57
C LEU A 235 -3.49 11.44 14.92
N GLN A 236 -3.20 12.55 15.59
CA GLN A 236 -2.62 12.54 16.94
C GLN A 236 -3.57 11.91 17.96
N VAL A 237 -4.87 12.22 17.88
CA VAL A 237 -5.88 11.57 18.72
C VAL A 237 -5.90 10.06 18.48
N LEU A 238 -5.81 9.61 17.22
CA LEU A 238 -5.78 8.17 16.89
C LEU A 238 -4.47 7.47 17.25
N GLN A 239 -3.35 8.19 17.33
CA GLN A 239 -2.10 7.64 17.86
C GLN A 239 -2.21 7.36 19.37
N ALA A 240 -2.91 8.22 20.10
CA ALA A 240 -3.12 8.05 21.54
C ALA A 240 -4.29 7.09 21.86
N ASP A 241 -5.33 7.08 21.04
CA ASP A 241 -6.50 6.20 21.14
C ASP A 241 -6.95 5.74 19.74
N PRO A 242 -6.44 4.60 19.23
CA PRO A 242 -6.84 4.04 17.94
C PRO A 242 -8.33 3.70 17.82
N GLY A 243 -9.01 3.53 18.96
CA GLY A 243 -10.43 3.23 19.04
C GLY A 243 -11.35 4.44 18.95
N ASN A 244 -10.81 5.67 18.93
CA ASN A 244 -11.61 6.88 18.99
C ASN A 244 -12.54 7.03 17.77
N ALA A 245 -13.85 6.88 17.98
CA ALA A 245 -14.83 6.97 16.90
C ALA A 245 -14.97 8.39 16.33
N VAL A 246 -14.82 9.42 17.18
CA VAL A 246 -14.94 10.83 16.79
C VAL A 246 -13.79 11.21 15.86
N ALA A 247 -12.56 10.82 16.19
CA ALA A 247 -11.39 11.11 15.35
C ALA A 247 -11.41 10.34 14.02
N ARG A 248 -11.88 9.08 14.02
CA ARG A 248 -12.07 8.32 12.78
C ARG A 248 -13.09 8.97 11.85
N HIS A 249 -14.25 9.35 12.39
CA HIS A 249 -15.27 10.06 11.63
C HIS A 249 -14.79 11.44 11.15
N GLY A 250 -14.07 12.17 12.00
CA GLY A 250 -13.47 13.46 11.65
C GLY A 250 -12.46 13.36 10.50
N LEU A 251 -11.62 12.33 10.49
CA LEU A 251 -10.72 12.06 9.37
C LEU A 251 -11.46 11.72 8.08
N ASP A 252 -12.54 10.94 8.16
CA ASP A 252 -13.36 10.66 6.98
C ASP A 252 -13.95 11.95 6.38
N GLN A 253 -14.47 12.85 7.23
CA GLN A 253 -14.95 14.18 6.80
C GLN A 253 -13.84 15.04 6.16
N VAL A 254 -12.61 14.96 6.69
CA VAL A 254 -11.44 15.62 6.09
C VAL A 254 -11.12 15.00 4.72
N GLY A 255 -11.12 13.68 4.62
CA GLY A 255 -10.90 12.94 3.38
C GLY A 255 -11.93 13.30 2.31
N THR A 256 -13.22 13.34 2.65
CA THR A 256 -14.29 13.77 1.74
C THR A 256 -14.14 15.22 1.30
N ALA A 257 -13.74 16.13 2.20
CA ALA A 257 -13.50 17.53 1.86
C ALA A 257 -12.32 17.69 0.88
N LEU A 258 -11.22 16.96 1.11
CA LEU A 258 -10.08 16.93 0.20
C LEU A 258 -10.44 16.29 -1.14
N ALA A 259 -11.22 15.21 -1.13
CA ALA A 259 -11.74 14.56 -2.33
C ALA A 259 -12.55 15.55 -3.18
N LYS A 260 -13.40 16.36 -2.54
CA LYS A 260 -14.17 17.42 -3.22
C LYS A 260 -13.26 18.46 -3.87
N GLN A 261 -12.19 18.90 -3.19
CA GLN A 261 -11.21 19.84 -3.76
C GLN A 261 -10.51 19.23 -4.98
N ALA A 262 -10.14 17.94 -4.91
CA ALA A 262 -9.51 17.24 -6.04
C ALA A 262 -10.45 17.15 -7.25
N ARG A 263 -11.73 16.82 -7.03
CA ARG A 263 -12.73 16.81 -8.10
C ARG A 263 -12.97 18.20 -8.70
N GLN A 264 -12.92 19.25 -7.89
CA GLN A 264 -13.00 20.63 -8.40
C GLN A 264 -11.79 21.00 -9.27
N ALA A 265 -10.58 20.62 -8.85
CA ALA A 265 -9.38 20.80 -9.66
C ALA A 265 -9.49 20.05 -11.01
N LEU A 266 -9.95 18.79 -10.98
CA LEU A 266 -10.23 18.02 -12.20
C LEU A 266 -11.28 18.69 -13.09
N ALA A 267 -12.37 19.19 -12.52
CA ALA A 267 -13.43 19.88 -13.26
C ALA A 267 -12.94 21.19 -13.91
N SER A 268 -11.96 21.87 -13.28
CA SER A 268 -11.32 23.06 -13.84
C SER A 268 -10.23 22.76 -14.87
N GLY A 269 -9.90 21.47 -15.10
CA GLY A 269 -8.82 21.05 -15.99
C GLY A 269 -7.42 21.12 -15.35
N ASP A 270 -7.30 21.49 -14.08
CA ASP A 270 -6.03 21.51 -13.34
C ASP A 270 -5.66 20.10 -12.83
N ILE A 271 -5.18 19.28 -13.77
CA ILE A 271 -4.76 17.90 -13.51
C ILE A 271 -3.57 17.84 -12.54
N ASN A 272 -2.70 18.86 -12.54
CA ASN A 272 -1.52 18.90 -11.68
C ASN A 272 -1.90 19.10 -10.21
N SER A 273 -2.76 20.09 -9.92
CA SER A 273 -3.28 20.30 -8.57
C SER A 273 -4.10 19.11 -8.09
N ALA A 274 -4.94 18.53 -8.95
CA ALA A 274 -5.69 17.32 -8.64
C ALA A 274 -4.76 16.14 -8.28
N ARG A 275 -3.69 15.92 -9.06
CA ARG A 275 -2.70 14.86 -8.79
C ARG A 275 -2.01 15.05 -7.44
N GLN A 276 -1.61 16.28 -7.11
CA GLN A 276 -0.99 16.59 -5.82
C GLN A 276 -1.95 16.31 -4.66
N GLN A 277 -3.22 16.72 -4.78
CA GLN A 277 -4.22 16.48 -3.74
C GLN A 277 -4.55 15.00 -3.57
N VAL A 278 -4.71 14.24 -4.66
CA VAL A 278 -4.91 12.79 -4.60
C VAL A 278 -3.73 12.08 -3.94
N GLN A 279 -2.49 12.49 -4.24
CA GLN A 279 -1.30 11.95 -3.60
C GLN A 279 -1.24 12.27 -2.09
N GLN A 280 -1.64 13.48 -1.70
CA GLN A 280 -1.74 13.86 -0.29
C GLN A 280 -2.77 13.00 0.45
N ILE A 281 -3.96 12.79 -0.14
CA ILE A 281 -4.97 11.90 0.42
C ILE A 281 -4.41 10.47 0.54
N ALA A 282 -3.75 9.95 -0.50
CA ALA A 282 -3.17 8.60 -0.47
C ALA A 282 -2.10 8.42 0.62
N THR A 283 -1.33 9.47 0.91
CA THR A 283 -0.26 9.44 1.90
C THR A 283 -0.81 9.59 3.33
N LEU A 284 -1.77 10.49 3.54
CA LEU A 284 -2.31 10.82 4.86
C LEU A 284 -3.48 9.92 5.28
N LEU A 285 -4.32 9.52 4.33
CA LEU A 285 -5.55 8.75 4.54
C LEU A 285 -5.64 7.58 3.54
N PRO A 286 -4.74 6.57 3.63
CA PRO A 286 -4.71 5.45 2.67
C PRO A 286 -5.99 4.60 2.68
N ALA A 287 -6.75 4.62 3.78
CA ALA A 287 -8.01 3.88 3.94
C ALA A 287 -9.26 4.68 3.52
N GLN A 288 -9.11 5.85 2.90
CA GLN A 288 -10.24 6.68 2.49
C GLN A 288 -11.08 6.01 1.40
N ALA A 289 -12.40 5.99 1.58
CA ALA A 289 -13.33 5.31 0.67
C ALA A 289 -13.35 5.89 -0.76
N ASP A 290 -13.18 7.21 -0.89
CA ASP A 290 -13.21 7.92 -2.19
C ASP A 290 -11.93 7.75 -3.02
N LEU A 291 -10.82 7.30 -2.42
CA LEU A 291 -9.50 7.35 -3.06
C LEU A 291 -9.41 6.55 -4.37
N PRO A 292 -9.92 5.30 -4.46
CA PRO A 292 -9.88 4.55 -5.72
C PRO A 292 -10.69 5.22 -6.84
N ALA A 293 -11.84 5.82 -6.52
CA ALA A 293 -12.66 6.54 -7.48
C ALA A 293 -11.93 7.78 -8.00
N LEU A 294 -11.31 8.57 -7.10
CA LEU A 294 -10.50 9.73 -7.48
C LEU A 294 -9.31 9.36 -8.36
N GLN A 295 -8.62 8.26 -8.07
CA GLN A 295 -7.51 7.77 -8.90
C GLN A 295 -7.99 7.40 -10.30
N ALA A 296 -9.16 6.77 -10.43
CA ALA A 296 -9.77 6.46 -11.72
C ALA A 296 -10.17 7.72 -12.50
N GLU A 297 -10.77 8.71 -11.83
CA GLU A 297 -11.12 10.02 -12.42
C GLU A 297 -9.87 10.81 -12.87
N LEU A 298 -8.80 10.80 -12.07
CA LEU A 298 -7.53 11.42 -12.44
C LEU A 298 -6.90 10.73 -13.66
N ALA A 299 -6.93 9.40 -13.70
CA ALA A 299 -6.41 8.62 -14.81
C ALA A 299 -7.24 8.80 -16.10
N SER A 300 -8.56 8.93 -16.00
CA SER A 300 -9.42 9.22 -17.16
C SER A 300 -9.18 10.65 -17.67
N SER A 301 -9.11 11.64 -16.79
CA SER A 301 -8.80 13.03 -17.15
C SER A 301 -7.42 13.17 -17.79
N THR A 302 -6.40 12.49 -17.24
CA THR A 302 -5.05 12.46 -17.80
C THR A 302 -5.03 11.84 -19.21
N ARG A 303 -5.74 10.72 -19.41
CA ARG A 303 -5.87 10.11 -20.74
C ARG A 303 -6.57 11.01 -21.73
N ALA A 304 -7.66 11.68 -21.32
CA ALA A 304 -8.37 12.62 -22.18
C ALA A 304 -7.48 13.80 -22.59
N ALA A 305 -6.71 14.35 -21.66
CA ALA A 305 -5.74 15.41 -21.95
C ALA A 305 -4.65 14.94 -22.93
N GLN A 306 -4.10 13.74 -22.71
CA GLN A 306 -3.11 13.14 -23.63
C GLN A 306 -3.68 12.92 -25.03
N GLN A 307 -4.92 12.44 -25.14
CA GLN A 307 -5.60 12.25 -26.42
C GLN A 307 -5.86 13.58 -27.13
N ALA A 308 -6.29 14.62 -26.40
CA ALA A 308 -6.47 15.95 -26.97
C ALA A 308 -5.15 16.54 -27.50
N THR A 309 -4.05 16.38 -26.76
CA THR A 309 -2.72 16.77 -27.23
C THR A 309 -2.29 15.97 -28.45
N ALA A 310 -2.49 14.65 -28.46
CA ALA A 310 -2.18 13.81 -29.61
C ALA A 310 -2.98 14.23 -30.87
N HIS A 311 -4.25 14.58 -30.70
CA HIS A 311 -5.08 15.10 -31.79
C HIS A 311 -4.53 16.42 -32.33
N LYS A 312 -4.17 17.38 -31.46
CA LYS A 312 -3.54 18.65 -31.89
C LYS A 312 -2.22 18.44 -32.62
N LEU A 313 -1.39 17.50 -32.17
CA LEU A 313 -0.14 17.16 -32.85
C LEU A 313 -0.39 16.55 -34.24
N ALA A 314 -1.40 15.68 -34.37
CA ALA A 314 -1.79 15.12 -35.66
C ALA A 314 -2.37 16.18 -36.61
N GLU A 315 -3.16 17.12 -36.09
CA GLU A 315 -3.66 18.29 -36.81
C GLU A 315 -2.52 19.18 -37.30
N ALA A 316 -1.54 19.49 -36.44
CA ALA A 316 -0.38 20.26 -36.84
C ALA A 316 0.42 19.56 -37.95
N ALA A 317 0.57 18.24 -37.88
CA ALA A 317 1.23 17.46 -38.92
C ALA A 317 0.44 17.46 -40.26
N SER A 318 -0.90 17.40 -40.21
CA SER A 318 -1.72 17.48 -41.42
C SER A 318 -1.69 18.88 -42.05
N LEU A 319 -1.62 19.94 -41.24
CA LEU A 319 -1.42 21.31 -41.71
C LEU A 319 -0.08 21.47 -42.44
N ILE A 320 0.99 20.82 -41.96
CA ILE A 320 2.27 20.77 -42.71
C ILE A 320 2.07 20.11 -44.08
N ALA A 321 1.42 18.95 -44.11
CA ALA A 321 1.18 18.20 -45.34
C ALA A 321 0.30 18.97 -46.34
N ALA A 322 -0.62 19.79 -45.85
CA ALA A 322 -1.46 20.68 -46.65
C ALA A 322 -0.76 21.99 -47.08
N GLY A 323 0.48 22.24 -46.61
CA GLY A 323 1.24 23.45 -46.92
C GLY A 323 0.90 24.68 -46.06
N HIS A 324 0.04 24.52 -45.05
CA HIS A 324 -0.34 25.56 -44.09
C HIS A 324 0.72 25.70 -42.97
N ILE A 325 1.91 26.15 -43.34
CA ILE A 325 3.09 26.12 -42.45
C ILE A 325 3.05 27.27 -41.42
N THR A 326 2.97 28.51 -41.90
CA THR A 326 2.87 29.74 -41.09
C THR A 326 1.65 30.58 -41.46
N THR A 327 0.91 30.15 -42.49
CA THR A 327 -0.30 30.82 -42.98
C THR A 327 -1.44 29.82 -43.13
N PRO A 328 -2.69 30.21 -42.82
CA PRO A 328 -3.10 31.48 -42.22
C PRO A 328 -2.67 31.63 -40.75
N ALA A 329 -2.41 32.85 -40.30
CA ALA A 329 -2.02 33.14 -38.92
C ALA A 329 -3.14 32.74 -37.95
N GLY A 330 -2.78 32.08 -36.85
CA GLY A 330 -3.71 31.56 -35.85
C GLY A 330 -4.30 30.18 -36.16
N ALA A 331 -4.06 29.64 -37.36
CA ALA A 331 -4.51 28.31 -37.76
C ALA A 331 -3.44 27.55 -38.58
N SER A 332 -2.17 27.96 -38.47
CA SER A 332 -1.06 27.29 -39.13
C SER A 332 -0.47 26.16 -38.28
N ALA A 333 0.31 25.28 -38.90
CA ALA A 333 1.03 24.23 -38.17
C ALA A 333 1.91 24.81 -37.06
N LEU A 334 2.58 25.95 -37.30
CA LEU A 334 3.38 26.64 -36.31
C LEU A 334 2.55 27.02 -35.07
N ASP A 335 1.37 27.60 -35.28
CA ASP A 335 0.49 28.05 -34.20
C ASP A 335 0.03 26.87 -33.34
N VAL A 336 -0.37 25.76 -33.95
CA VAL A 336 -0.85 24.58 -33.23
C VAL A 336 0.28 23.95 -32.39
N TYR A 337 1.50 23.83 -32.93
CA TYR A 337 2.64 23.34 -32.15
C TYR A 337 3.01 24.28 -31.00
N GLN A 338 2.95 25.60 -31.21
CA GLN A 338 3.20 26.58 -30.15
C GLN A 338 2.14 26.50 -29.04
N GLN A 339 0.86 26.31 -29.39
CA GLN A 339 -0.20 26.10 -28.39
C GLN A 339 0.04 24.85 -27.53
N VAL A 340 0.52 23.75 -28.14
CA VAL A 340 0.90 22.55 -27.38
C VAL A 340 2.06 22.86 -26.43
N LEU A 341 3.07 23.62 -26.88
CA LEU A 341 4.22 23.99 -26.05
C LEU A 341 3.89 25.01 -24.95
N GLN A 342 2.86 25.85 -25.14
CA GLN A 342 2.37 26.72 -24.07
C GLN A 342 1.72 25.91 -22.94
N ALA A 343 1.03 24.82 -23.28
CA ALA A 343 0.44 23.91 -22.29
C ALA A 343 1.47 22.95 -21.67
N ASP A 344 2.44 22.49 -22.46
CA ASP A 344 3.51 21.57 -22.07
C ASP A 344 4.84 21.95 -22.75
N PRO A 345 5.65 22.81 -22.11
CA PRO A 345 6.95 23.24 -22.67
C PRO A 345 7.93 22.09 -22.91
N GLY A 346 7.76 20.97 -22.21
CA GLY A 346 8.59 19.77 -22.32
C GLY A 346 8.14 18.80 -23.40
N ASN A 347 7.11 19.12 -24.19
CA ASN A 347 6.55 18.21 -25.17
C ASN A 347 7.52 17.95 -26.34
N GLY A 348 8.27 16.85 -26.27
CA GLY A 348 9.27 16.51 -27.29
C GLY A 348 8.68 16.34 -28.71
N ALA A 349 7.44 15.87 -28.83
CA ALA A 349 6.78 15.73 -30.13
C ALA A 349 6.45 17.09 -30.76
N ALA A 350 6.00 18.06 -29.97
CA ALA A 350 5.78 19.42 -30.46
C ALA A 350 7.09 20.14 -30.82
N GLN A 351 8.15 19.94 -30.02
CA GLN A 351 9.49 20.46 -30.32
C GLN A 351 10.03 19.89 -31.64
N ALA A 352 9.92 18.57 -31.84
CA ALA A 352 10.25 17.93 -33.11
C ALA A 352 9.36 18.44 -34.27
N GLY A 353 8.08 18.69 -33.99
CA GLY A 353 7.14 19.34 -34.91
C GLY A 353 7.62 20.69 -35.40
N LEU A 354 8.13 21.55 -34.52
CA LEU A 354 8.72 22.85 -34.90
C LEU A 354 9.95 22.71 -35.81
N ALA A 355 10.75 21.65 -35.64
CA ALA A 355 11.84 21.36 -36.57
C ALA A 355 11.32 20.99 -37.96
N HIS A 356 10.23 20.23 -38.06
CA HIS A 356 9.55 19.96 -39.34
C HIS A 356 8.98 21.23 -39.97
N VAL A 357 8.41 22.14 -39.17
CA VAL A 357 7.97 23.47 -39.64
C VAL A 357 9.16 24.23 -40.24
N ALA A 358 10.31 24.26 -39.55
CA ALA A 358 11.51 24.92 -40.05
C ALA A 358 12.00 24.33 -41.38
N ILE A 359 11.99 22.99 -41.52
CA ILE A 359 12.35 22.31 -42.77
C ILE A 359 11.37 22.68 -43.89
N ALA A 360 10.07 22.69 -43.61
CA ALA A 360 9.05 23.07 -44.59
C ALA A 360 9.23 24.52 -45.07
N LEU A 361 9.56 25.45 -44.16
CA LEU A 361 9.91 26.83 -44.50
C LEU A 361 11.14 26.92 -45.41
N MET A 362 12.19 26.11 -45.16
CA MET A 362 13.37 26.07 -46.03
C MET A 362 13.05 25.51 -47.42
N VAL A 363 12.14 24.53 -47.52
CA VAL A 363 11.67 24.01 -48.81
C VAL A 363 10.89 25.09 -49.58
N GLN A 364 9.99 25.81 -48.91
CA GLN A 364 9.28 26.95 -49.51
C GLN A 364 10.24 28.07 -49.94
N ALA A 365 11.27 28.34 -49.13
CA ALA A 365 12.29 29.33 -49.47
C ALA A 365 13.06 28.97 -50.75
N HIS A 366 13.42 27.69 -50.92
CA HIS A 366 14.05 27.24 -52.17
C HIS A 366 13.11 27.43 -53.37
N ALA A 367 11.83 27.07 -53.24
CA ALA A 367 10.86 27.26 -54.32
C ALA A 367 10.69 28.74 -54.70
N GLN A 368 10.67 29.65 -53.71
CA GLN A 368 10.62 31.10 -53.98
C GLN A 368 11.89 31.60 -54.65
N ALA A 369 13.06 31.10 -54.24
CA ALA A 369 14.34 31.43 -54.87
C ALA A 369 14.41 30.95 -56.32
N ASP A 370 13.90 29.74 -56.60
CA ASP A 370 13.81 29.17 -57.95
C ASP A 370 12.83 29.97 -58.83
N ALA A 371 11.79 30.56 -58.24
CA ALA A 371 10.88 31.50 -58.90
C ALA A 371 11.47 32.92 -59.07
N GLY A 372 12.66 33.18 -58.52
CA GLY A 372 13.34 34.48 -58.58
C GLY A 372 12.96 35.46 -57.46
N ASP A 373 12.02 35.09 -56.57
CA ASP A 373 11.68 35.91 -55.40
C ASP A 373 12.63 35.61 -54.24
N PHE A 374 13.84 36.16 -54.38
CA PHE A 374 14.89 36.07 -53.38
C PHE A 374 14.55 36.78 -52.06
N SER A 375 13.63 37.74 -52.08
CA SER A 375 13.22 38.49 -50.90
C SER A 375 12.30 37.64 -50.01
N ALA A 376 11.28 37.00 -50.60
CA ALA A 376 10.40 36.06 -49.92
C ALA A 376 11.18 34.83 -49.42
N ALA A 377 12.12 34.32 -50.22
CA ALA A 377 13.00 33.23 -49.82
C ALA A 377 13.80 33.57 -48.55
N ARG A 378 14.37 34.78 -48.46
CA ARG A 378 15.12 35.21 -47.27
C ARG A 378 14.23 35.32 -46.03
N GLN A 379 13.03 35.90 -46.17
CA GLN A 379 12.06 35.99 -45.06
C GLN A 379 11.68 34.62 -44.49
N LEU A 380 11.45 33.63 -45.35
CA LEU A 380 11.14 32.26 -44.93
C LEU A 380 12.31 31.59 -44.21
N LEU A 381 13.55 31.80 -44.67
CA LEU A 381 14.75 31.30 -43.96
C LEU A 381 14.96 31.98 -42.61
N ASP A 382 14.62 33.27 -42.49
CA ASP A 382 14.72 33.97 -41.21
C ASP A 382 13.67 33.48 -40.20
N GLN A 383 12.46 33.16 -40.66
CA GLN A 383 11.45 32.47 -39.83
C GLN A 383 11.96 31.09 -39.39
N ALA A 384 12.51 30.28 -40.30
CA ALA A 384 13.09 28.97 -39.97
C ALA A 384 14.24 29.09 -38.94
N ALA A 385 15.00 30.20 -38.98
CA ALA A 385 16.06 30.50 -38.02
C ALA A 385 15.54 30.79 -36.60
N THR A 386 14.33 31.33 -36.45
CA THR A 386 13.72 31.52 -35.11
C THR A 386 13.38 30.19 -34.44
N LEU A 387 13.06 29.16 -35.24
CA LEU A 387 12.68 27.84 -34.76
C LEU A 387 13.89 26.92 -34.56
N THR A 388 14.87 26.99 -35.47
CA THR A 388 16.08 26.14 -35.43
C THR A 388 17.35 26.96 -35.72
N PRO A 389 17.82 27.80 -34.77
CA PRO A 389 18.90 28.77 -35.01
C PRO A 389 20.25 28.14 -35.41
N HIS A 390 20.47 26.89 -35.01
CA HIS A 390 21.75 26.19 -35.15
C HIS A 390 21.67 24.95 -36.04
N SER A 391 20.62 24.83 -36.88
CA SER A 391 20.50 23.68 -37.80
C SER A 391 21.50 23.78 -38.95
N VAL A 392 22.13 22.65 -39.29
CA VAL A 392 23.09 22.56 -40.42
C VAL A 392 22.34 22.79 -41.75
N GLU A 393 21.09 22.35 -41.79
CA GLU A 393 20.16 22.51 -42.90
C GLU A 393 19.90 24.00 -43.20
N LEU A 394 19.71 24.83 -42.18
CA LEU A 394 19.51 26.28 -42.34
C LEU A 394 20.75 26.95 -42.93
N VAL A 395 21.94 26.58 -42.44
CA VAL A 395 23.21 27.11 -42.98
C VAL A 395 23.35 26.74 -44.45
N ALA A 396 23.06 25.48 -44.81
CA ALA A 396 23.09 25.01 -46.18
C ALA A 396 22.05 25.73 -47.07
N ALA A 397 20.83 25.95 -46.57
CA ALA A 397 19.78 26.65 -47.30
C ALA A 397 20.14 28.13 -47.57
N ARG A 398 20.71 28.82 -46.56
CA ARG A 398 21.21 30.20 -46.72
C ARG A 398 22.35 30.29 -47.74
N ALA A 399 23.29 29.35 -47.72
CA ALA A 399 24.38 29.30 -48.69
C ALA A 399 23.87 29.06 -50.12
N ARG A 400 22.89 28.17 -50.31
CA ARG A 400 22.25 27.93 -51.61
C ARG A 400 21.54 29.17 -52.14
N LEU A 401 20.80 29.88 -51.29
CA LEU A 401 20.14 31.13 -51.65
C LEU A 401 21.15 32.18 -52.12
N ALA A 402 22.27 32.36 -51.40
CA ALA A 402 23.33 33.28 -51.79
C ALA A 402 23.96 32.91 -53.15
N HIS A 403 24.19 31.62 -53.41
CA HIS A 403 24.67 31.15 -54.71
C HIS A 403 23.66 31.37 -55.84
N ALA A 404 22.37 31.15 -55.60
CA ALA A 404 21.32 31.40 -56.59
C ALA A 404 21.22 32.88 -56.95
N GLN A 405 21.27 33.78 -55.95
CA GLN A 405 21.31 35.23 -56.15
C GLN A 405 22.54 35.67 -56.96
N ALA A 406 23.73 35.15 -56.64
CA ALA A 406 24.95 35.48 -57.35
C ALA A 406 24.88 35.07 -58.83
N ARG A 407 24.38 33.86 -59.14
CA ARG A 407 24.20 33.39 -60.52
C ARG A 407 23.25 34.28 -61.31
N ALA A 408 22.10 34.60 -60.72
CA ALA A 408 21.09 35.47 -61.34
C ALA A 408 21.65 36.88 -61.62
N SER A 409 22.56 37.38 -60.77
CA SER A 409 23.20 38.69 -60.94
C SER A 409 24.29 38.71 -62.03
N THR A 410 24.87 37.55 -62.34
CA THR A 410 26.00 37.41 -63.29
C THR A 410 25.60 36.99 -64.71
N GLN A 411 24.30 36.87 -65.03
CA GLN A 411 23.82 36.49 -66.36
C GLN A 411 23.38 37.71 -67.19
N PRO A 412 24.13 38.10 -68.25
CA PRO A 412 23.58 38.95 -69.30
C PRO A 412 22.57 38.14 -70.12
N VAL A 413 21.50 38.81 -70.55
CA VAL A 413 20.42 38.27 -71.39
C VAL A 413 20.98 37.82 -72.74
N GLN A 414 21.46 36.57 -72.85
CA GLN A 414 21.70 35.90 -74.13
C GLN A 414 21.22 34.45 -74.04
N SER A 415 20.04 34.24 -74.61
CA SER A 415 19.44 32.98 -74.96
C SER A 415 20.29 32.23 -75.99
N THR A 416 21.17 31.36 -75.51
CA THR A 416 21.62 30.12 -76.19
C THR A 416 22.29 29.26 -75.13
N GLN A 417 21.58 28.25 -74.63
CA GLN A 417 22.13 27.24 -73.73
C GLN A 417 23.08 26.31 -74.52
N PRO A 418 24.33 26.10 -74.09
CA PRO A 418 24.96 24.81 -74.23
C PRO A 418 24.40 23.93 -73.10
N MET A 419 23.88 22.75 -73.46
CA MET A 419 23.46 21.72 -72.51
C MET A 419 24.56 21.47 -71.47
N PRO A 420 24.22 21.15 -70.20
CA PRO A 420 25.20 20.65 -69.25
C PRO A 420 25.85 19.39 -69.87
N ALA A 421 27.17 19.33 -69.86
CA ALA A 421 27.95 18.25 -70.47
C ALA A 421 27.33 16.88 -70.13
N ALA A 422 26.83 16.19 -71.16
CA ALA A 422 26.23 14.87 -71.00
C ALA A 422 27.28 13.89 -70.45
N VAL A 423 26.96 13.19 -69.36
CA VAL A 423 27.81 12.15 -68.76
C VAL A 423 28.28 11.18 -69.85
N SER A 424 29.60 11.01 -69.97
CA SER A 424 30.18 10.17 -71.02
C SER A 424 29.66 8.72 -70.91
N PRO A 425 29.51 7.98 -72.03
CA PRO A 425 29.05 6.59 -71.99
C PRO A 425 29.90 5.69 -71.06
N ALA A 426 31.20 5.96 -70.97
CA ALA A 426 32.13 5.25 -70.08
C ALA A 426 31.84 5.50 -68.59
N GLN A 427 31.58 6.76 -68.19
CA GLN A 427 31.21 7.09 -66.81
C GLN A 427 29.86 6.47 -66.41
N ARG A 428 28.89 6.42 -67.32
CA ARG A 428 27.61 5.73 -67.09
C ARG A 428 27.79 4.23 -66.85
N GLN A 429 28.64 3.57 -67.63
CA GLN A 429 28.94 2.15 -67.40
C GLN A 429 29.63 1.91 -66.06
N GLN A 430 30.56 2.78 -65.65
CA GLN A 430 31.21 2.70 -64.34
C GLN A 430 30.22 2.90 -63.18
N ALA A 431 29.30 3.86 -63.30
CA ALA A 431 28.24 4.07 -62.31
C ALA A 431 27.31 2.85 -62.19
N LEU A 432 26.96 2.20 -63.30
CA LEU A 432 26.18 0.96 -63.28
C LEU A 432 26.91 -0.19 -62.59
N ALA A 433 28.22 -0.34 -62.81
CA ALA A 433 29.02 -1.35 -62.13
C ALA A 433 29.08 -1.11 -60.61
N LEU A 434 29.16 0.15 -60.16
CA LEU A 434 29.08 0.50 -58.74
C LEU A 434 27.71 0.19 -58.14
N VAL A 435 26.62 0.47 -58.86
CA VAL A 435 25.25 0.12 -58.44
C VAL A 435 25.11 -1.39 -58.24
N GLN A 436 25.62 -2.22 -59.16
CA GLN A 436 25.58 -3.68 -59.00
C GLN A 436 26.36 -4.15 -57.77
N ARG A 437 27.54 -3.57 -57.51
CA ARG A 437 28.32 -3.85 -56.29
C ARG A 437 27.57 -3.43 -55.03
N ALA A 438 26.87 -2.28 -55.06
CA ALA A 438 26.08 -1.78 -53.95
C ALA A 438 24.89 -2.70 -53.62
N GLN A 439 24.22 -3.22 -54.65
CA GLN A 439 23.15 -4.21 -54.50
C GLN A 439 23.67 -5.50 -53.86
N ALA A 440 24.83 -5.99 -54.32
CA ALA A 440 25.46 -7.17 -53.72
C ALA A 440 25.88 -6.93 -52.25
N ALA A 441 26.39 -5.74 -51.92
CA ALA A 441 26.68 -5.35 -50.53
C ALA A 441 25.40 -5.30 -49.67
N SER A 442 24.31 -4.74 -50.20
CA SER A 442 23.01 -4.69 -49.54
C SER A 442 22.49 -6.10 -49.24
N ALA A 443 22.61 -7.03 -50.19
CA ALA A 443 22.18 -8.41 -50.04
C ALA A 443 22.97 -9.19 -48.96
N ARG A 444 24.22 -8.80 -48.71
CA ARG A 444 25.04 -9.37 -47.62
C ARG A 444 24.76 -8.75 -46.26
N GLY A 445 24.08 -7.60 -46.21
CA GLY A 445 23.87 -6.81 -44.99
C GLY A 445 24.98 -5.78 -44.73
N ASP A 446 25.88 -5.56 -45.69
CA ASP A 446 26.98 -4.59 -45.61
C ASP A 446 26.46 -3.15 -45.88
N PHE A 447 25.52 -2.68 -45.06
CA PHE A 447 24.80 -1.43 -45.32
C PHE A 447 25.69 -0.19 -45.16
N LEU A 448 26.45 -0.13 -44.06
CA LEU A 448 27.33 0.99 -43.69
C LEU A 448 28.78 0.56 -43.40
N LEU A 449 29.01 -0.74 -43.17
CA LEU A 449 30.33 -1.31 -42.90
C LEU A 449 30.64 -2.39 -43.94
N PRO A 450 31.91 -2.55 -44.35
CA PRO A 450 33.07 -1.70 -44.06
C PRO A 450 33.09 -0.40 -44.89
N PRO A 451 33.75 0.68 -44.41
CA PRO A 451 33.78 1.97 -45.10
C PRO A 451 34.39 1.86 -46.50
N GLY A 452 33.79 2.54 -47.47
CA GLY A 452 34.22 2.57 -48.87
C GLY A 452 33.75 1.39 -49.72
N ALA A 453 33.33 0.28 -49.10
CA ALA A 453 32.75 -0.89 -49.77
C ALA A 453 31.31 -1.19 -49.34
N SER A 454 30.75 -0.38 -48.43
CA SER A 454 29.37 -0.48 -47.98
C SER A 454 28.39 -0.15 -49.12
N ALA A 455 27.17 -0.66 -49.03
CA ALA A 455 26.11 -0.37 -49.98
C ALA A 455 25.85 1.15 -50.10
N PHE A 456 25.80 1.84 -48.96
CA PHE A 456 25.62 3.30 -48.92
C PHE A 456 26.74 4.05 -49.66
N ASP A 457 28.00 3.70 -49.39
CA ASP A 457 29.16 4.35 -50.01
C ASP A 457 29.20 4.10 -51.53
N LEU A 458 28.93 2.87 -51.96
CA LEU A 458 28.93 2.51 -53.37
C LEU A 458 27.82 3.22 -54.16
N TYR A 459 26.62 3.39 -53.58
CA TYR A 459 25.58 4.19 -54.22
C TYR A 459 25.93 5.68 -54.28
N ARG A 460 26.54 6.25 -53.23
CA ARG A 460 27.01 7.64 -53.27
C ARG A 460 28.11 7.86 -54.30
N GLN A 461 29.06 6.92 -54.41
CA GLN A 461 30.10 6.96 -55.46
C GLN A 461 29.46 6.90 -56.86
N ALA A 462 28.45 6.05 -57.06
CA ALA A 462 27.72 5.98 -58.33
C ALA A 462 27.02 7.31 -58.67
N LEU A 463 26.43 8.00 -57.69
CA LEU A 463 25.80 9.32 -57.89
C LEU A 463 26.82 10.44 -58.14
N ASN A 464 28.03 10.33 -57.61
CA ASN A 464 29.09 11.29 -57.91
C ASN A 464 29.58 11.17 -59.36
N LEU A 465 29.54 9.97 -59.95
CA LEU A 465 29.88 9.73 -61.36
C LEU A 465 28.71 10.04 -62.31
N ASP A 466 27.49 9.69 -61.90
CA ASP A 466 26.25 9.96 -62.63
C ASP A 466 25.14 10.40 -61.66
N GLY A 467 25.02 11.72 -61.47
CA GLY A 467 23.94 12.31 -60.66
C GLY A 467 22.54 12.05 -61.22
N THR A 468 22.43 11.61 -62.48
CA THR A 468 21.17 11.26 -63.13
C THR A 468 20.75 9.80 -62.92
N SER A 469 21.62 8.97 -62.33
CA SER A 469 21.37 7.53 -62.14
C SER A 469 20.16 7.27 -61.22
N ARG A 470 19.04 6.90 -61.84
CA ARG A 470 17.81 6.50 -61.14
C ARG A 470 18.04 5.30 -60.22
N ALA A 471 18.83 4.33 -60.68
CA ALA A 471 19.10 3.11 -59.93
C ALA A 471 19.86 3.38 -58.63
N ALA A 472 20.83 4.30 -58.65
CA ALA A 472 21.59 4.65 -57.45
C ALA A 472 20.75 5.46 -56.44
N ARG A 473 19.89 6.39 -56.91
CA ARG A 473 18.97 7.13 -56.03
C ARG A 473 17.94 6.21 -55.39
N GLU A 474 17.36 5.31 -56.17
CA GLU A 474 16.39 4.35 -55.67
C GLU A 474 17.04 3.41 -54.66
N GLY A 475 18.26 2.93 -54.93
CA GLY A 475 19.06 2.13 -54.01
C GLY A 475 19.27 2.79 -52.64
N LEU A 476 19.61 4.08 -52.60
CA LEU A 476 19.71 4.84 -51.35
C LEU A 476 18.36 5.03 -50.65
N ARG A 477 17.28 5.23 -51.41
CA ARG A 477 15.94 5.42 -50.86
C ARG A 477 15.42 4.17 -50.16
N VAL A 478 15.70 2.98 -50.71
CA VAL A 478 15.22 1.70 -50.14
C VAL A 478 16.15 1.12 -49.07
N LEU A 479 17.39 1.62 -48.96
CA LEU A 479 18.40 1.08 -48.05
C LEU A 479 17.98 1.00 -46.58
N PRO A 480 17.30 2.02 -45.99
CA PRO A 480 16.82 1.93 -44.62
C PRO A 480 15.80 0.80 -44.42
N GLN A 481 14.89 0.62 -45.39
CA GLN A 481 13.89 -0.45 -45.31
C GLN A 481 14.55 -1.83 -45.33
N LEU A 482 15.55 -2.04 -46.19
CA LEU A 482 16.31 -3.29 -46.24
C LEU A 482 17.03 -3.59 -44.92
N ALA A 483 17.56 -2.57 -44.23
CA ALA A 483 18.17 -2.73 -42.92
C ALA A 483 17.14 -3.08 -41.83
N ALA A 484 15.94 -2.49 -41.88
CA ALA A 484 14.84 -2.85 -40.97
C ALA A 484 14.35 -4.29 -41.19
N ASP A 485 14.20 -4.70 -42.44
CA ASP A 485 13.80 -6.06 -42.81
C ASP A 485 14.86 -7.08 -42.37
N ALA A 486 16.15 -6.78 -42.59
CA ALA A 486 17.26 -7.61 -42.12
C ALA A 486 17.31 -7.73 -40.59
N THR A 487 17.02 -6.65 -39.87
CA THR A 487 16.89 -6.66 -38.40
C THR A 487 15.77 -7.61 -37.96
N THR A 488 14.59 -7.47 -38.58
CA THR A 488 13.43 -8.30 -38.27
C THR A 488 13.69 -9.78 -38.58
N GLN A 489 14.38 -10.08 -39.68
CA GLN A 489 14.77 -11.44 -40.04
C GLN A 489 15.76 -12.03 -39.03
N ALA A 490 16.77 -11.26 -38.61
CA ALA A 490 17.74 -11.70 -37.61
C ALA A 490 17.08 -11.97 -36.25
N LEU A 491 16.11 -11.14 -35.84
CA LEU A 491 15.31 -11.37 -34.63
C LEU A 491 14.52 -12.68 -34.71
N ARG A 492 13.83 -12.94 -35.82
CA ARG A 492 13.09 -14.21 -36.02
C ARG A 492 14.01 -15.43 -36.04
N ALA A 493 15.23 -15.29 -36.55
CA ALA A 493 16.24 -16.34 -36.56
C ALA A 493 16.94 -16.52 -35.19
N GLY A 494 16.64 -15.69 -34.18
CA GLY A 494 17.31 -15.71 -32.88
C GLY A 494 18.76 -15.23 -32.89
N GLN A 495 19.21 -14.59 -33.97
CA GLN A 495 20.58 -14.06 -34.14
C GLN A 495 20.67 -12.65 -33.53
N LEU A 496 20.65 -12.55 -32.20
CA LEU A 496 20.49 -11.28 -31.49
C LEU A 496 21.64 -10.29 -31.74
N ASP A 497 22.88 -10.77 -31.84
CA ASP A 497 24.04 -9.91 -32.14
C ASP A 497 23.94 -9.29 -33.53
N ARG A 498 23.58 -10.12 -34.53
CA ARG A 498 23.34 -9.67 -35.90
C ARG A 498 22.18 -8.69 -35.97
N ALA A 499 21.10 -8.95 -35.23
CA ALA A 499 19.97 -8.02 -35.14
C ALA A 499 20.41 -6.65 -34.56
N GLY A 500 21.26 -6.65 -33.52
CA GLY A 500 21.83 -5.43 -32.96
C GLY A 500 22.76 -4.67 -33.90
N GLU A 501 23.50 -5.36 -34.77
CA GLU A 501 24.29 -4.73 -35.85
C GLU A 501 23.39 -4.09 -36.91
N MET A 502 22.41 -4.84 -37.43
CA MET A 502 21.49 -4.34 -38.45
C MET A 502 20.65 -3.16 -37.93
N LEU A 503 20.26 -3.20 -36.66
CA LEU A 503 19.52 -2.12 -36.02
C LEU A 503 20.36 -0.84 -35.88
N ARG A 504 21.67 -0.95 -35.61
CA ARG A 504 22.57 0.23 -35.61
C ARG A 504 22.69 0.83 -37.00
N ASN A 505 22.82 -0.03 -38.02
CA ASN A 505 22.85 0.43 -39.41
C ASN A 505 21.53 1.14 -39.77
N TYR A 506 20.39 0.59 -39.36
CA TYR A 506 19.09 1.22 -39.54
C TYR A 506 18.97 2.57 -38.83
N ALA A 507 19.39 2.64 -37.56
CA ALA A 507 19.36 3.88 -36.77
C ALA A 507 20.19 5.01 -37.40
N GLN A 508 21.31 4.68 -38.03
CA GLN A 508 22.16 5.64 -38.73
C GLN A 508 21.58 6.05 -40.10
N LEU A 509 20.89 5.14 -40.79
CA LEU A 509 20.27 5.41 -42.09
C LEU A 509 18.94 6.18 -41.99
N ALA A 510 18.16 5.99 -40.93
CA ALA A 510 16.87 6.64 -40.70
C ALA A 510 16.72 7.07 -39.23
N PRO A 511 17.46 8.10 -38.78
CA PRO A 511 17.36 8.58 -37.41
C PRO A 511 15.95 9.12 -37.13
N GLY A 512 15.37 8.74 -36.00
CA GLY A 512 14.06 9.23 -35.56
C GLY A 512 12.84 8.57 -36.22
N SER A 513 13.02 7.47 -36.97
CA SER A 513 11.87 6.71 -37.49
C SER A 513 11.05 6.07 -36.37
N ALA A 514 9.73 6.04 -36.50
CA ALA A 514 8.85 5.40 -35.52
C ALA A 514 9.13 3.88 -35.38
N ASP A 515 9.61 3.24 -36.44
CA ASP A 515 9.99 1.82 -36.45
C ASP A 515 11.25 1.55 -35.63
N LEU A 516 12.14 2.53 -35.46
CA LEU A 516 13.38 2.36 -34.70
C LEU A 516 13.09 2.02 -33.23
N ALA A 517 12.22 2.78 -32.57
CA ALA A 517 11.84 2.52 -31.18
C ALA A 517 11.18 1.14 -31.02
N ARG A 518 10.33 0.75 -31.98
CA ARG A 518 9.68 -0.56 -32.00
C ARG A 518 10.69 -1.70 -32.12
N LEU A 519 11.66 -1.59 -33.04
CA LEU A 519 12.70 -2.60 -33.25
C LEU A 519 13.69 -2.67 -32.09
N GLN A 520 14.04 -1.54 -31.47
CA GLN A 520 14.85 -1.49 -30.26
C GLN A 520 14.17 -2.22 -29.11
N HIS A 521 12.89 -1.95 -28.87
CA HIS A 521 12.12 -2.64 -27.85
C HIS A 521 11.99 -4.15 -28.13
N ALA A 522 11.78 -4.54 -29.39
CA ALA A 522 11.72 -5.95 -29.80
C ALA A 522 13.05 -6.67 -29.55
N LEU A 523 14.18 -6.03 -29.86
CA LEU A 523 15.52 -6.57 -29.58
C LEU A 523 15.78 -6.66 -28.08
N GLY A 524 15.43 -5.64 -27.30
CA GLY A 524 15.55 -5.66 -25.84
C GLY A 524 14.71 -6.78 -25.20
N THR A 525 13.47 -6.97 -25.66
CA THR A 525 12.62 -8.08 -25.22
C THR A 525 13.24 -9.44 -25.58
N ALA A 526 13.79 -9.60 -26.78
CA ALA A 526 14.43 -10.85 -27.18
C ALA A 526 15.67 -11.19 -26.34
N TRP A 527 16.47 -10.19 -25.95
CA TRP A 527 17.58 -10.36 -25.00
C TRP A 527 17.09 -10.73 -23.60
N LEU A 528 15.98 -10.14 -23.14
CA LEU A 528 15.38 -10.49 -21.85
C LEU A 528 14.86 -11.94 -21.82
N ASP A 529 14.22 -12.39 -22.90
CA ASP A 529 13.76 -13.78 -23.04
C ASP A 529 14.94 -14.75 -23.10
N LEU A 530 16.08 -14.35 -23.69
CA LEU A 530 17.31 -15.12 -23.60
C LEU A 530 17.82 -15.21 -22.15
N ALA A 531 17.90 -14.07 -21.44
CA ALA A 531 18.33 -14.04 -20.04
C ALA A 531 17.48 -14.95 -19.15
N ASN A 532 16.15 -14.92 -19.29
CA ASN A 532 15.24 -15.79 -18.55
C ASN A 532 15.47 -17.27 -18.87
N ARG A 533 15.73 -17.63 -20.13
CA ARG A 533 16.06 -19.00 -20.52
C ARG A 533 17.40 -19.47 -19.99
N ASP A 534 18.40 -18.59 -19.92
CA ASP A 534 19.71 -18.90 -19.33
C ASP A 534 19.59 -19.10 -17.82
N LEU A 535 18.78 -18.29 -17.13
CA LEU A 535 18.47 -18.48 -15.70
C LEU A 535 17.75 -19.80 -15.44
N ALA A 536 16.75 -20.15 -16.26
CA ALA A 536 16.05 -21.43 -16.15
C ALA A 536 16.99 -22.63 -16.36
N ARG A 537 18.11 -22.44 -17.08
CA ARG A 537 19.17 -23.43 -17.29
C ARG A 537 20.26 -23.40 -16.19
N GLY A 538 20.21 -22.45 -15.26
CA GLY A 538 21.20 -22.27 -14.21
C GLY A 538 22.48 -21.53 -14.65
N ASP A 539 22.52 -20.99 -15.88
CA ASP A 539 23.67 -20.22 -16.36
C ASP A 539 23.53 -18.74 -15.99
N HIS A 540 23.91 -18.43 -14.75
CA HIS A 540 23.85 -17.08 -14.21
C HIS A 540 24.83 -16.09 -14.90
N ALA A 541 25.88 -16.58 -15.57
CA ALA A 541 26.84 -15.73 -16.27
C ALA A 541 26.27 -15.29 -17.62
N ALA A 542 25.72 -16.23 -18.40
CA ALA A 542 25.02 -15.93 -19.65
C ALA A 542 23.76 -15.08 -19.41
N ALA A 543 23.02 -15.35 -18.33
CA ALA A 543 21.87 -14.53 -17.96
C ALA A 543 22.25 -13.06 -17.68
N ARG A 544 23.37 -12.82 -16.97
CA ARG A 544 23.85 -11.46 -16.69
C ARG A 544 24.30 -10.74 -17.96
N SER A 545 24.98 -11.42 -18.88
CA SER A 545 25.41 -10.82 -20.14
C SER A 545 24.21 -10.47 -21.04
N ALA A 546 23.23 -11.38 -21.14
CA ALA A 546 21.99 -11.14 -21.87
C ALA A 546 21.16 -10.00 -21.26
N LEU A 547 21.06 -9.93 -19.94
CA LEU A 547 20.40 -8.83 -19.23
C LEU A 547 21.09 -7.48 -19.48
N ALA A 548 22.42 -7.42 -19.46
CA ALA A 548 23.16 -6.19 -19.77
C ALA A 548 22.87 -5.68 -21.19
N GLN A 549 22.69 -6.60 -22.15
CA GLN A 549 22.25 -6.22 -23.51
C GLN A 549 20.80 -5.73 -23.50
N ALA A 550 19.89 -6.40 -22.78
CA ALA A 550 18.50 -5.96 -22.66
C ALA A 550 18.37 -4.53 -22.10
N GLN A 551 19.17 -4.18 -21.08
CA GLN A 551 19.24 -2.83 -20.50
C GLN A 551 19.71 -1.78 -21.52
N ARG A 552 20.66 -2.14 -22.39
CA ARG A 552 21.17 -1.23 -23.42
C ARG A 552 20.12 -0.89 -24.48
N TRP A 553 19.27 -1.86 -24.84
CA TRP A 553 18.29 -1.72 -25.92
C TRP A 553 16.89 -1.30 -25.45
N ALA A 554 16.53 -1.61 -24.20
CA ALA A 554 15.23 -1.29 -23.61
C ALA A 554 15.38 -0.88 -22.12
N PRO A 555 15.99 0.29 -21.82
CA PRO A 555 16.25 0.73 -20.44
C PRO A 555 14.97 0.99 -19.63
N ASP A 556 13.88 1.39 -20.30
CA ASP A 556 12.61 1.77 -19.66
C ASP A 556 11.66 0.58 -19.43
N ASP A 557 12.05 -0.64 -19.82
CA ASP A 557 11.20 -1.82 -19.62
C ASP A 557 11.24 -2.27 -18.15
N ALA A 558 10.09 -2.21 -17.47
CA ALA A 558 9.95 -2.61 -16.06
C ALA A 558 10.41 -4.05 -15.80
N ARG A 559 10.31 -4.95 -16.78
CA ARG A 559 10.74 -6.35 -16.64
C ARG A 559 12.27 -6.47 -16.60
N VAL A 560 12.98 -5.61 -17.31
CA VAL A 560 14.44 -5.53 -17.29
C VAL A 560 14.91 -5.06 -15.90
N GLN A 561 14.23 -4.08 -15.31
CA GLN A 561 14.52 -3.59 -13.96
C GLN A 561 14.25 -4.66 -12.89
N ALA A 562 13.11 -5.36 -12.98
CA ALA A 562 12.77 -6.44 -12.07
C ALA A 562 13.79 -7.59 -12.11
N LEU A 563 14.22 -8.00 -13.32
CA LEU A 563 15.21 -9.07 -13.47
C LEU A 563 16.60 -8.64 -12.97
N ALA A 564 16.98 -7.38 -13.16
CA ALA A 564 18.24 -6.83 -12.65
C ALA A 564 18.30 -6.81 -11.12
N GLN A 565 17.20 -6.47 -10.45
CA GLN A 565 17.12 -6.52 -8.99
C GLN A 565 17.22 -7.96 -8.47
N GLY A 566 16.59 -8.92 -9.15
CA GLY A 566 16.66 -10.34 -8.78
C GLY A 566 18.06 -10.95 -8.95
N LEU A 567 18.84 -10.51 -9.95
CA LEU A 567 20.20 -10.99 -10.18
C LEU A 567 21.29 -10.25 -9.38
N GLY A 568 21.02 -9.04 -8.91
CA GLY A 568 21.96 -8.24 -8.11
C GLY A 568 21.89 -8.48 -6.60
N GLY A 569 20.87 -9.19 -6.12
CA GLY A 569 20.65 -9.48 -4.69
C GLY A 569 20.99 -10.91 -4.26
N GLY A 570 21.66 -11.69 -5.10
CA GLY A 570 22.00 -13.11 -4.87
C GLY A 570 23.47 -13.35 -4.59
#